data_AF-A0A357R2R6-F1
#
_entry.id   AF-A0A357R2R6-F1
#
_cell.length_a   1.000
_cell.length_b   1.000
_cell.length_c   1.000
_cell.angle_alpha   90.00
_cell.angle_beta   90.00
_cell.angle_gamma   90.00
#
_symmetry.space_group_name_H-M   'P 1'
#
loop_
_entity.id
_entity.type
_entity.pdbx_description
1 polymer ?
#
loop_
_entity_poly.entity_id
_entity_poly.type
_entity_poly.pdbx_seq_one_letter_code
_entity_poly.pdbx_strand_id
1 'polypeptide(L)'
;MDVNKKLNIPELLKDLEHYRPRRKGWTWRKPLPRDAQLGPFKYKQISESLKNYVPLPAAKYFGGIDPQPECIITTEIASGRFEDDIRRMRMAAWHGADHIMVIRTAGQSHYDGL
;
A
#
# COMPACT_ATOMS: atom_id res chain seq x y z
N MET A 1 8.68 7.92 -8.46
CA MET A 1 9.11 8.67 -7.26
C MET A 1 10.48 8.19 -6.89
N ASP A 2 11.34 9.10 -6.46
CA ASP A 2 12.65 8.74 -5.92
C ASP A 2 12.47 8.03 -4.57
N VAL A 3 12.96 6.80 -4.49
CA VAL A 3 12.84 5.93 -3.31
C VAL A 3 13.63 6.49 -2.12
N ASN A 4 14.71 7.22 -2.40
CA ASN A 4 15.61 7.78 -1.38
C ASN A 4 15.16 9.16 -0.89
N LYS A 5 14.13 9.75 -1.49
CA LYS A 5 13.56 11.03 -1.06
C LYS A 5 12.33 10.81 -0.19
N LYS A 6 12.29 11.52 0.94
CA LYS A 6 11.09 11.61 1.80
C LYS A 6 9.93 12.22 1.02
N LEU A 7 8.71 11.85 1.39
CA LEU A 7 7.52 12.45 0.82
C LEU A 7 7.42 13.91 1.30
N ASN A 8 7.31 14.85 0.37
CA ASN A 8 7.14 16.27 0.69
C ASN A 8 5.64 16.57 0.88
N ILE A 9 5.19 16.57 2.13
CA ILE A 9 3.77 16.78 2.46
C ILE A 9 3.30 18.20 2.10
N PRO A 10 4.02 19.29 2.43
CA PRO A 10 3.63 20.63 1.99
C PRO A 10 3.41 20.73 0.48
N GLU A 11 4.29 20.14 -0.32
CA GLU A 11 4.16 20.13 -1.78
C GLU A 11 2.94 19.33 -2.26
N LEU A 12 2.65 18.19 -1.61
CA LEU A 12 1.48 17.37 -1.92
C LEU A 12 0.15 18.10 -1.68
N LEU A 13 0.13 19.03 -0.71
CA LEU A 13 -1.05 19.81 -0.35
C LEU A 13 -1.25 21.07 -1.21
N LYS A 14 -0.29 21.40 -2.10
CA LYS A 14 -0.46 22.52 -3.04
C LYS A 14 -1.42 22.15 -4.15
N ASP A 15 -2.19 23.14 -4.62
CA ASP A 15 -3.07 23.07 -5.79
C ASP A 15 -4.09 21.91 -5.77
N LEU A 16 -4.55 21.49 -4.58
CA LEU A 16 -5.52 20.39 -4.43
C LEU A 16 -6.83 20.62 -5.20
N GLU A 17 -7.21 21.87 -5.45
CA GLU A 17 -8.40 22.24 -6.25
C GLU A 17 -8.34 21.71 -7.69
N HIS A 18 -7.14 21.61 -8.25
CA HIS A 18 -6.87 21.10 -9.59
C HIS A 18 -6.71 19.58 -9.63
N TYR A 19 -6.55 18.93 -8.47
CA TYR A 19 -6.36 17.49 -8.42
C TYR A 19 -7.60 16.74 -8.92
N ARG A 20 -7.35 15.71 -9.74
CA ARG A 20 -8.36 14.75 -10.19
C ARG A 20 -7.82 13.33 -10.02
N PRO A 21 -8.64 12.37 -9.56
CA PRO A 21 -8.21 10.98 -9.39
C PRO A 21 -7.73 10.38 -10.72
N ARG A 22 -6.51 9.81 -10.72
CA ARG A 22 -5.93 9.16 -11.91
C ARG A 22 -6.66 7.88 -12.33
N ARG A 23 -7.35 7.23 -11.40
CA ARG A 23 -8.09 5.97 -11.58
C ARG A 23 -9.35 6.01 -10.74
N LYS A 24 -10.36 5.23 -11.12
CA LYS A 24 -11.62 5.04 -10.39
C LYS A 24 -11.92 3.55 -10.26
N GLY A 25 -12.66 3.17 -9.22
CA GLY A 25 -13.08 1.78 -8.98
C GLY A 25 -12.09 0.96 -8.14
N TRP A 26 -12.46 -0.29 -7.91
CA TRP A 26 -11.70 -1.27 -7.14
C TRP A 26 -10.75 -2.06 -8.05
N THR A 27 -9.57 -2.42 -7.53
CA THR A 27 -8.58 -3.25 -8.26
C THR A 27 -8.22 -4.47 -7.42
N TRP A 28 -8.45 -5.66 -7.97
CA TRP A 28 -8.00 -6.92 -7.39
C TRP A 28 -6.53 -7.19 -7.74
N ARG A 29 -5.81 -7.93 -6.89
CA ARG A 29 -4.48 -8.45 -7.23
C ARG A 29 -4.59 -9.42 -8.40
N LYS A 30 -3.52 -9.48 -9.20
CA LYS A 30 -3.42 -10.37 -10.35
C LYS A 30 -2.75 -11.68 -9.93
N PRO A 31 -3.47 -12.81 -9.87
CA PRO A 31 -2.89 -14.08 -9.48
C PRO A 31 -1.85 -14.53 -10.51
N LEU A 32 -0.81 -15.21 -10.02
CA LEU A 32 0.16 -15.93 -10.85
C LEU A 32 -0.25 -17.41 -10.97
N PRO A 33 0.30 -18.15 -11.95
CA PRO A 33 0.06 -19.58 -12.04
C PRO A 33 0.46 -20.33 -10.75
N ARG A 34 -0.22 -21.44 -10.48
CA ARG A 34 -0.06 -22.28 -9.26
C ARG A 34 1.35 -22.86 -9.05
N ASP A 35 2.24 -22.81 -10.04
CA ASP A 35 3.63 -23.27 -9.89
C ASP A 35 4.60 -22.14 -10.21
N ALA A 36 4.18 -20.89 -9.96
CA ALA A 36 5.02 -19.72 -10.14
C ALA A 36 6.29 -19.85 -9.29
N GLN A 37 7.42 -19.75 -9.97
CA GLN A 37 8.74 -19.80 -9.37
C GLN A 37 9.11 -18.42 -8.85
N LEU A 38 9.50 -18.33 -7.57
CA LEU A 38 10.07 -17.13 -6.98
C LEU A 38 11.27 -17.51 -6.11
N GLY A 39 12.45 -17.02 -6.49
CA GLY A 39 13.71 -17.47 -5.89
C GLY A 39 13.85 -19.00 -5.99
N PRO A 40 14.21 -19.70 -4.90
CA PRO A 40 14.38 -21.15 -4.91
C PRO A 40 13.06 -21.94 -4.79
N PHE A 41 11.90 -21.29 -4.65
CA PHE A 41 10.63 -21.96 -4.32
C PHE A 41 9.57 -21.84 -5.41
N LYS A 42 8.66 -22.83 -5.47
CA LYS A 42 7.40 -22.77 -6.22
C LYS A 42 6.24 -22.48 -5.28
N TYR A 43 5.42 -21.51 -5.64
CA TYR A 43 4.29 -21.05 -4.83
C TYR A 43 2.96 -21.44 -5.47
N LYS A 44 2.05 -21.97 -4.64
CA LYS A 44 0.71 -22.40 -5.08
C LYS A 44 -0.30 -21.29 -5.23
N GLN A 45 -0.12 -20.20 -4.50
CA GLN A 45 -1.10 -19.14 -4.40
C GLN A 45 -0.40 -17.82 -4.11
N ILE A 46 -0.02 -17.11 -5.17
CA ILE A 46 0.64 -15.80 -5.10
C ILE A 46 0.15 -14.91 -6.23
N SER A 47 0.33 -13.61 -6.08
CA SER A 47 0.03 -12.60 -7.10
C SER A 47 1.31 -11.95 -7.64
N GLU A 48 1.16 -11.09 -8.65
CA GLU A 48 2.25 -10.24 -9.16
C GLU A 48 2.97 -9.53 -8.01
N SER A 49 4.30 -9.67 -7.96
CA SER A 49 5.13 -9.02 -6.95
C SER A 49 5.23 -7.51 -7.17
N LEU A 50 5.61 -6.77 -6.13
CA LEU A 50 5.78 -5.33 -6.17
C LEU A 50 7.08 -4.95 -6.89
N LYS A 51 7.09 -3.79 -7.56
CA LYS A 51 8.32 -3.25 -8.19
C LYS A 51 9.33 -2.75 -7.15
N ASN A 52 8.84 -2.22 -6.03
CA ASN A 52 9.64 -1.77 -4.90
C ASN A 52 8.95 -2.25 -3.62
N TYR A 53 9.69 -2.88 -2.72
CA TYR A 53 9.16 -3.47 -1.50
C TYR A 53 10.25 -3.54 -0.41
N VAL A 54 9.82 -3.78 0.82
CA VAL A 54 10.69 -4.21 1.92
C VAL A 54 10.33 -5.65 2.26
N PRO A 55 11.20 -6.63 1.96
CA PRO A 55 10.89 -8.02 2.19
C PRO A 55 10.93 -8.34 3.69
N LEU A 56 10.42 -9.53 4.05
CA LEU A 56 10.55 -10.04 5.41
C LEU A 56 12.03 -10.12 5.84
N PRO A 57 12.37 -9.91 7.12
CA PRO A 57 13.77 -9.94 7.58
C PRO A 57 14.51 -11.24 7.26
N ALA A 58 13.80 -12.38 7.25
CA ALA A 58 14.35 -13.68 6.92
C ALA A 58 14.55 -13.90 5.40
N ALA A 59 13.96 -13.08 4.54
CA ALA A 59 14.08 -13.19 3.09
C ALA A 59 15.53 -13.04 2.61
N LYS A 60 16.40 -12.39 3.39
CA LYS A 60 17.85 -12.30 3.12
C LYS A 60 18.51 -13.65 2.90
N TYR A 61 17.99 -14.72 3.51
CA TYR A 61 18.50 -16.09 3.34
C TYR A 61 18.00 -16.77 2.05
N PHE A 62 17.05 -16.15 1.35
CA PHE A 62 16.38 -16.70 0.17
C PHE A 62 16.45 -15.74 -1.03
N GLY A 63 17.51 -14.92 -1.11
CA GLY A 63 17.71 -13.98 -2.21
C GLY A 63 16.87 -12.71 -2.15
N GLY A 64 16.32 -12.38 -0.97
CA GLY A 64 15.54 -11.15 -0.75
C GLY A 64 14.14 -11.18 -1.36
N ILE A 65 13.59 -12.36 -1.65
CA ILE A 65 12.27 -12.50 -2.27
C ILE A 65 11.13 -11.94 -1.40
N ASP A 66 10.09 -11.42 -2.07
CA ASP A 66 8.87 -10.92 -1.45
C ASP A 66 7.62 -11.48 -2.18
N PRO A 67 7.24 -12.73 -1.87
CA PRO A 67 6.02 -13.33 -2.41
C PRO A 67 4.79 -12.59 -1.91
N GLN A 68 3.94 -12.13 -2.82
CA GLN A 68 2.70 -11.43 -2.49
C GLN A 68 1.50 -12.39 -2.52
N PRO A 69 0.63 -12.42 -1.50
CA PRO A 69 -0.58 -13.25 -1.53
C PRO A 69 -1.58 -12.71 -2.57
N GLU A 70 -2.57 -13.52 -2.94
CA GLU A 70 -3.65 -13.12 -3.86
C GLU A 70 -4.71 -12.23 -3.21
N CYS A 71 -4.90 -12.34 -1.89
CA CYS A 71 -5.86 -11.53 -1.18
C CYS A 71 -5.38 -10.08 -1.07
N ILE A 72 -6.34 -9.16 -1.03
CA ILE A 72 -6.09 -7.75 -0.74
C ILE A 72 -5.74 -7.61 0.73
N ILE A 73 -4.63 -6.93 1.02
CA ILE A 73 -4.13 -6.72 2.38
C ILE A 73 -4.51 -5.32 2.81
N THR A 74 -5.30 -5.27 3.87
CA THR A 74 -5.81 -4.02 4.44
C THR A 74 -4.94 -3.57 5.60
N THR A 75 -4.65 -2.28 5.66
CA THR A 75 -4.09 -1.62 6.85
C THR A 75 -4.96 -0.44 7.23
N GLU A 76 -5.17 -0.26 8.53
CA GLU A 76 -5.90 0.88 9.09
C GLU A 76 -4.91 1.95 9.55
N ILE A 77 -5.01 3.14 8.97
CA ILE A 77 -4.13 4.27 9.30
C ILE A 77 -5.00 5.51 9.50
N ALA A 78 -5.25 5.85 10.76
CA ALA A 78 -6.03 7.01 11.17
C ALA A 78 -5.58 7.52 12.54
N SER A 79 -4.53 8.35 12.60
CA SER A 79 -4.05 8.94 13.87
C SER A 79 -4.87 10.14 14.35
N GLY A 80 -5.70 10.72 13.48
CA GLY A 80 -6.29 12.05 13.67
C GLY A 80 -5.47 13.17 13.03
N ARG A 81 -4.25 12.90 12.54
CA ARG A 81 -3.40 13.81 11.76
C ARG A 81 -3.07 13.21 10.40
N PHE A 82 -3.88 13.51 9.39
CA PHE A 82 -3.77 12.85 8.10
C PHE A 82 -2.44 13.16 7.38
N GLU A 83 -1.85 14.33 7.63
CA GLU A 83 -0.56 14.76 7.10
C GLU A 83 0.60 13.83 7.52
N ASP A 84 0.50 13.27 8.74
CA ASP A 84 1.44 12.31 9.27
C ASP A 84 1.12 10.89 8.77
N ASP A 85 -0.16 10.58 8.64
CA ASP A 85 -0.67 9.30 8.16
C ASP A 85 -0.23 8.99 6.74
N ILE A 86 -0.19 9.98 5.83
CA ILE A 86 0.29 9.79 4.45
C ILE A 86 1.71 9.20 4.43
N ARG A 87 2.57 9.56 5.39
CA ARG A 87 3.92 8.99 5.50
C ARG A 87 3.87 7.52 5.91
N ARG A 88 2.97 7.15 6.84
CA ARG A 88 2.72 5.75 7.24
C ARG A 88 2.11 4.94 6.11
N MET A 89 1.23 5.52 5.30
CA MET A 89 0.67 4.87 4.10
C MET A 89 1.78 4.44 3.13
N ARG A 90 2.79 5.31 2.90
CA ARG A 90 3.95 4.94 2.09
C ARG A 90 4.70 3.75 2.70
N MET A 91 4.93 3.73 4.02
CA MET A 91 5.60 2.61 4.67
C MET A 91 4.80 1.32 4.50
N ALA A 92 3.49 1.33 4.79
CA ALA A 92 2.64 0.16 4.67
C ALA A 92 2.57 -0.37 3.24
N ALA A 93 2.52 0.51 2.24
CA ALA A 93 2.53 0.12 0.83
C ALA A 93 3.81 -0.61 0.42
N TRP A 94 4.97 -0.20 0.95
CA TRP A 94 6.23 -0.91 0.74
C TRP A 94 6.28 -2.28 1.41
N HIS A 95 5.49 -2.47 2.47
CA HIS A 95 5.32 -3.74 3.17
C HIS A 95 4.16 -4.59 2.64
N GLY A 96 3.61 -4.26 1.47
CA GLY A 96 2.61 -5.10 0.80
C GLY A 96 1.16 -4.76 1.09
N ALA A 97 0.84 -3.69 1.82
CA ALA A 97 -0.54 -3.23 1.95
C ALA A 97 -1.00 -2.53 0.67
N ASP A 98 -2.07 -3.01 0.06
CA ASP A 98 -2.66 -2.48 -1.17
C ASP A 98 -4.08 -1.95 -0.99
N HIS A 99 -4.63 -2.09 0.22
CA HIS A 99 -5.84 -1.40 0.67
C HIS A 99 -5.53 -0.57 1.93
N ILE A 100 -5.67 0.75 1.82
CA ILE A 100 -5.52 1.67 2.94
C ILE A 100 -6.91 2.06 3.42
N MET A 101 -7.23 1.72 4.65
CA MET A 101 -8.46 2.11 5.31
C MET A 101 -8.20 3.27 6.26
N VAL A 102 -9.02 4.30 6.18
CA VAL A 102 -8.95 5.47 7.06
C VAL A 102 -10.22 5.51 7.90
N ILE A 103 -10.07 5.27 9.21
CA ILE A 103 -11.17 5.39 10.15
C ILE A 103 -11.55 6.87 10.28
N ARG A 104 -12.85 7.13 10.22
CA ARG A 104 -13.45 8.46 10.40
C ARG A 104 -13.22 9.00 11.81
N THR A 105 -13.28 10.32 11.98
CA THR A 105 -13.27 10.90 13.32
C THR A 105 -14.49 10.42 14.12
N ALA A 106 -14.34 10.30 15.44
CA ALA A 106 -15.42 9.84 16.30
C ALA A 106 -16.65 10.73 16.16
N GLY A 107 -17.82 10.12 15.96
CA GLY A 107 -19.08 10.85 15.79
C GLY A 107 -19.28 11.49 14.41
N GLN A 108 -18.39 11.28 13.42
CA GLN A 108 -18.57 11.84 12.07
C GLN A 108 -19.87 11.36 11.40
N SER A 109 -20.44 10.24 11.83
CA SER A 109 -21.76 9.77 11.38
C SER A 109 -22.92 10.72 11.72
N HIS A 110 -22.74 11.63 12.69
CA HIS A 110 -23.75 12.60 13.11
C HIS A 110 -23.58 13.96 12.45
N TYR A 111 -22.66 14.10 11.49
CA TYR A 111 -22.46 15.36 10.79
C TYR A 111 -23.52 15.50 9.71
N ASP A 112 -24.29 16.58 9.77
CA ASP A 112 -25.35 16.91 8.80
C ASP A 112 -24.79 17.67 7.56
N GLY A 113 -23.50 17.47 7.29
CA GLY A 113 -22.73 18.11 6.21
C GLY A 113 -21.26 17.71 6.26
N LEU A 114 -20.60 17.68 5.09
CA LEU A 114 -19.16 17.44 4.92
C LEU A 114 -18.46 18.70 4.39
#